data_AF-J3HPM4-F1
#
_entry.id   AF-J3HPM4-F1
#
_cell.length_a   1.000
_cell.length_b   1.000
_cell.length_c   1.000
_cell.angle_alpha   90.00
_cell.angle_beta   90.00
_cell.angle_gamma   90.00
#
_symmetry.space_group_name_H-M   'P 1'
#
loop_
_entity.id
_entity.type
_entity.pdbx_description
1 polymer ?
#
loop_
_entity_poly.entity_id
_entity_poly.type
_entity_poly.pdbx_seq_one_letter_code
_entity_poly.pdbx_strand_id
1 'polypeptide(L)'
;MNYQILFGSYPIPRFAGIASHNFVVMCDETGRPLYEINGGAANQDGSFNYCAIRGPLTAVVTDYAKRDLRYYPEFYVRPTSVTSLLLEGSYSSIATHWRAAVDLAQRIRLSDLRYSFWFQNSNSVASAVTEAMELTPPSSAVGRVKAPGSYRRLVLNAA
;
A
#
# COMPACT_ATOMS: atom_id res chain seq x y z
N MET A 1 18.44 -8.09 -16.24
CA MET A 1 16.96 -8.08 -16.16
C MET A 1 16.60 -7.57 -14.78
N ASN A 2 15.74 -6.55 -14.70
CA ASN A 2 15.60 -5.74 -13.49
C ASN A 2 14.22 -5.92 -12.89
N TYR A 3 14.18 -6.18 -11.59
CA TYR A 3 12.97 -6.14 -10.78
C TYR A 3 12.60 -4.68 -10.50
N GLN A 4 11.33 -4.42 -10.22
CA GLN A 4 10.82 -3.07 -10.02
C GLN A 4 9.97 -2.96 -8.76
N ILE A 5 10.01 -1.80 -8.11
CA ILE A 5 9.01 -1.36 -7.14
C ILE A 5 8.28 -0.17 -7.76
N LEU A 6 6.95 -0.27 -7.82
CA LEU A 6 6.08 0.77 -8.33
C LEU A 6 5.19 1.31 -7.22
N PHE A 7 4.97 2.62 -7.25
CA PHE A 7 3.88 3.26 -6.53
C PHE A 7 2.65 3.28 -7.43
N GLY A 8 1.60 2.57 -7.03
CA GLY A 8 0.35 2.49 -7.75
C GLY A 8 -0.69 3.45 -7.19
N SER A 9 -1.52 4.01 -8.07
CA SER A 9 -2.67 4.82 -7.72
C SER A 9 -3.83 4.49 -8.66
N TYR A 10 -4.95 3.99 -8.15
CA TYR A 10 -6.12 3.74 -8.98
C TYR A 10 -7.30 4.63 -8.56
N PRO A 11 -8.07 5.17 -9.53
CA PRO A 11 -9.20 6.02 -9.23
C PRO A 11 -10.33 5.21 -8.59
N ILE A 12 -10.88 5.67 -7.46
CA ILE A 12 -12.11 5.12 -6.91
C ILE A 12 -13.28 5.95 -7.43
N PRO A 13 -14.22 5.40 -8.22
CA PRO A 13 -15.39 6.14 -8.67
C PRO A 13 -16.22 6.62 -7.46
N ARG A 14 -16.15 7.92 -7.15
CA ARG A 14 -17.03 8.65 -6.21
C ARG A 14 -17.26 8.01 -4.83
N PHE A 15 -16.26 7.34 -4.24
CA PHE A 15 -16.36 6.96 -2.83
C PHE A 15 -15.90 8.12 -1.94
N ALA A 16 -16.87 8.85 -1.38
CA ALA A 16 -16.68 9.90 -0.37
C ALA A 16 -15.69 11.04 -0.74
N GLY A 17 -15.41 11.26 -2.04
CA GLY A 17 -14.52 12.34 -2.50
C GLY A 17 -13.02 12.02 -2.50
N ILE A 18 -12.61 10.76 -2.32
CA ILE A 18 -11.24 10.31 -2.58
C ILE A 18 -11.08 10.15 -4.10
N ALA A 19 -10.10 10.84 -4.68
CA ALA A 19 -9.82 10.70 -6.10
C ALA A 19 -9.07 9.40 -6.41
N SER A 20 -8.25 8.89 -5.48
CA SER A 20 -7.44 7.69 -5.70
C SER A 20 -7.12 6.87 -4.45
N HIS A 21 -6.95 5.56 -4.65
CA HIS A 21 -6.37 4.62 -3.69
C HIS A 21 -4.94 4.31 -4.08
N ASN A 22 -4.00 4.52 -3.16
CA ASN A 22 -2.59 4.25 -3.38
C ASN A 22 -2.16 2.92 -2.78
N PHE A 23 -1.18 2.29 -3.44
CA PHE A 23 -0.59 1.01 -3.08
C PHE A 23 0.85 0.93 -3.56
N VAL A 24 1.59 -0.07 -3.09
CA VAL A 24 2.97 -0.33 -3.53
C VAL A 24 3.04 -1.75 -4.05
N VAL A 25 3.68 -1.96 -5.21
CA VAL A 25 3.79 -3.28 -5.85
C VAL A 25 5.25 -3.58 -6.21
N MET A 26 5.67 -4.82 -5.98
CA MET A 26 6.92 -5.37 -6.50
C MET A 26 6.62 -6.22 -7.72
N CYS A 27 7.32 -5.93 -8.82
CA CYS A 27 7.22 -6.66 -10.07
C CYS A 27 8.52 -7.39 -10.42
N ASP A 28 8.38 -8.51 -11.13
CA ASP A 28 9.50 -9.18 -11.78
C ASP A 28 10.01 -8.41 -13.01
N GLU A 29 11.03 -8.96 -13.66
CA GLU A 29 11.64 -8.38 -14.85
C GLU A 29 10.74 -8.26 -16.08
N THR A 30 9.59 -8.93 -16.07
CA THR A 30 8.58 -8.83 -17.13
C THR A 30 7.50 -7.80 -16.81
N GLY A 31 7.59 -7.16 -15.65
CA GLY A 31 6.57 -6.25 -15.12
C GLY A 31 5.39 -6.97 -14.48
N ARG A 32 5.47 -8.29 -14.27
CA ARG A 32 4.41 -9.05 -13.60
C ARG A 32 4.46 -8.80 -12.09
N PRO A 33 3.33 -8.48 -11.44
CA PRO A 33 3.25 -8.35 -9.99
C PRO A 33 3.61 -9.67 -9.27
N LEU A 34 4.52 -9.59 -8.30
CA LEU A 34 4.87 -10.68 -7.39
C LEU A 34 4.27 -10.48 -6.01
N TYR A 35 4.38 -9.24 -5.50
CA TYR A 35 3.86 -8.85 -4.21
C TYR A 35 3.25 -7.46 -4.26
N GLU A 36 2.33 -7.20 -3.35
CA GLU A 36 1.70 -5.89 -3.20
C GLU A 36 1.43 -5.57 -1.74
N ILE A 37 1.52 -4.30 -1.38
CA ILE A 37 1.15 -3.81 -0.06
C ILE A 37 0.07 -2.76 -0.20
N ASN A 38 -1.07 -3.02 0.45
CA ASN A 38 -2.21 -2.12 0.49
C ASN A 38 -2.61 -1.81 1.93
N GLY A 39 -3.06 -0.58 2.16
CA GLY A 39 -3.74 -0.23 3.39
C GLY A 39 -5.25 -0.35 3.29
N GLY A 40 -5.90 -0.54 4.42
CA GLY A 40 -7.36 -0.59 4.50
C GLY A 40 -7.84 -0.79 5.92
N ALA A 41 -8.95 -1.51 6.08
CA ALA A 41 -9.44 -1.95 7.37
C ALA A 41 -9.42 -3.48 7.46
N ALA A 42 -9.35 -4.03 8.66
CA ALA A 42 -9.49 -5.47 8.90
C ALA A 42 -10.80 -5.79 9.63
N ASN A 43 -11.38 -6.95 9.33
CA ASN A 43 -12.42 -7.57 10.14
C ASN A 43 -11.83 -8.15 11.43
N GLN A 44 -12.69 -8.53 12.38
CA GLN A 44 -12.25 -9.13 13.65
C GLN A 44 -11.50 -10.46 13.46
N ASP A 45 -11.81 -11.20 12.39
CA ASP A 45 -11.11 -12.43 12.01
C ASP A 45 -9.78 -12.19 11.27
N GLY A 46 -9.39 -10.92 11.10
CA GLY A 46 -8.15 -10.53 10.41
C GLY A 46 -8.23 -10.57 8.89
N SER A 47 -9.39 -10.88 8.29
CA SER A 47 -9.60 -10.73 6.85
C SER A 47 -9.68 -9.25 6.45
N PHE A 48 -9.31 -8.95 5.21
CA PHE A 48 -9.35 -7.58 4.70
C PHE A 48 -10.80 -7.10 4.53
N ASN A 49 -11.07 -5.89 5.01
CA ASN A 49 -12.38 -5.26 4.91
C ASN A 49 -12.33 -4.08 3.92
N TYR A 50 -12.84 -4.33 2.71
CA TYR A 50 -12.91 -3.38 1.61
C TYR A 50 -13.83 -2.18 1.86
N CYS A 51 -14.77 -2.28 2.82
CA CYS A 51 -15.84 -1.30 3.02
C CYS A 51 -15.81 -0.61 4.39
N ALA A 52 -14.97 -1.05 5.33
CA ALA A 52 -14.95 -0.50 6.69
C ALA A 52 -14.24 0.85 6.75
N ILE A 53 -15.02 1.88 7.06
CA ILE A 53 -14.55 3.26 7.23
C ILE A 53 -14.18 3.62 8.69
N ARG A 54 -14.32 2.69 9.63
CA ARG A 54 -14.06 2.89 11.09
C ARG A 54 -13.37 1.69 11.77
N GLY A 55 -12.82 0.76 11.00
CA GLY A 55 -12.11 -0.41 11.53
C GLY A 55 -10.69 -0.11 12.03
N PRO A 56 -9.98 -1.09 12.62
CA PRO A 56 -8.53 -1.03 12.76
C PRO A 56 -7.89 -0.78 11.40
N LEU A 57 -6.99 0.19 11.31
CA LEU A 57 -6.16 0.39 10.14
C LEU A 57 -5.26 -0.84 10.00
N THR A 58 -5.21 -1.41 8.80
CA THR A 58 -4.33 -2.55 8.51
C THR A 58 -3.50 -2.25 7.27
N ALA A 59 -2.38 -2.96 7.15
CA ALA A 59 -1.60 -3.07 5.94
C ALA A 59 -1.47 -4.56 5.59
N VAL A 60 -1.82 -4.94 4.37
CA VAL A 60 -1.82 -6.33 3.92
C VAL A 60 -0.79 -6.51 2.82
N VAL A 61 0.08 -7.48 3.02
CA VAL A 61 1.03 -7.96 2.02
C VAL A 61 0.34 -9.07 1.23
N THR A 62 -0.03 -8.78 -0.01
CA THR A 62 -0.58 -9.72 -0.97
C THR A 62 0.57 -10.42 -1.70
N ASP A 63 0.57 -11.75 -1.64
CA ASP A 63 1.46 -12.62 -2.41
C ASP A 63 0.64 -13.26 -3.52
N TYR A 64 0.95 -12.90 -4.77
CA TYR A 64 0.18 -13.34 -5.95
C TYR A 64 0.31 -14.83 -6.25
N ALA A 65 1.19 -15.55 -5.55
CA ALA A 65 1.24 -17.01 -5.61
C ALA A 65 0.15 -17.68 -4.74
N LYS A 66 -0.51 -16.94 -3.84
CA LYS A 66 -1.52 -17.45 -2.91
C LYS A 66 -2.94 -17.24 -3.45
N ARG A 67 -3.86 -18.17 -3.15
CA ARG A 67 -5.22 -18.22 -3.74
C ARG A 67 -6.37 -17.76 -2.81
N ASP A 68 -6.11 -17.07 -1.70
CA ASP A 68 -7.18 -16.62 -0.78
C ASP A 68 -7.34 -15.10 -0.73
N LEU A 69 -8.27 -14.58 -1.56
CA LEU A 69 -8.57 -13.16 -1.70
C LEU A 69 -9.13 -12.49 -0.43
N ARG A 70 -9.55 -13.27 0.58
CA ARG A 70 -10.00 -12.71 1.85
C ARG A 70 -8.84 -12.17 2.68
N TYR A 71 -7.67 -12.78 2.55
CA TYR A 71 -6.47 -12.43 3.31
C TYR A 71 -5.38 -11.79 2.45
N TYR A 72 -5.43 -12.00 1.13
CA TYR A 72 -4.50 -11.46 0.14
C TYR A 72 -5.30 -10.70 -0.91
N PRO A 73 -5.82 -9.51 -0.58
CA PRO A 73 -6.65 -8.75 -1.49
C PRO A 73 -5.80 -8.29 -2.68
N GLU A 74 -6.24 -8.62 -3.88
CA GLU A 74 -5.53 -8.25 -5.12
C GLU A 74 -6.02 -6.90 -5.60
N PHE A 75 -5.22 -5.85 -5.36
CA PHE A 75 -5.51 -4.53 -5.89
C PHE A 75 -4.86 -4.30 -7.25
N TYR A 76 -3.67 -4.86 -7.47
CA TYR A 76 -2.78 -4.87 -8.66
C TYR A 76 -2.76 -3.60 -9.51
N VAL A 77 -1.81 -3.56 -10.45
CA VAL A 77 -1.85 -2.59 -11.55
C VAL A 77 -3.05 -2.93 -12.46
N ARG A 78 -4.23 -2.47 -12.06
CA ARG A 78 -5.42 -2.48 -12.92
C ARG A 78 -5.16 -1.62 -14.14
N PRO A 79 -5.81 -1.87 -15.30
CA PRO A 79 -5.66 -1.00 -16.48
C PRO A 79 -5.95 0.49 -16.22
N THR A 80 -6.74 0.79 -15.20
CA THR A 80 -7.07 2.15 -14.77
C THR A 80 -6.08 2.76 -13.77
N SER A 81 -5.10 1.99 -13.30
CA SER A 81 -4.09 2.45 -12.37
C SER A 81 -3.06 3.30 -13.08
N VAL A 82 -2.67 4.39 -12.45
CA VAL A 82 -1.47 5.15 -12.78
C VAL A 82 -0.36 4.64 -11.88
N THR A 83 0.78 4.28 -12.46
CA THR A 83 1.96 3.83 -11.72
C THR A 83 3.11 4.81 -11.88
N SER A 84 3.97 4.86 -10.87
CA SER A 84 5.25 5.57 -10.93
C SER A 84 6.34 4.63 -10.46
N LEU A 85 7.42 4.52 -11.23
CA LEU A 85 8.59 3.76 -10.83
C LEU A 85 9.24 4.42 -9.61
N LEU A 86 9.41 3.65 -8.53
CA LEU A 86 10.13 4.10 -7.34
C LEU A 86 11.58 3.64 -7.39
N LEU A 87 11.80 2.38 -7.79
CA LEU A 87 13.10 1.75 -7.80
C LEU A 87 13.13 0.63 -8.84
N GLU A 88 14.26 0.48 -9.53
CA GLU A 88 14.56 -0.69 -10.36
C GLU A 88 15.97 -1.22 -10.04
N GLY A 89 16.17 -2.53 -10.15
CA GLY A 89 17.48 -3.12 -9.88
C GLY A 89 17.51 -4.64 -9.87
N SER A 90 18.57 -5.20 -9.32
CA SER A 90 18.66 -6.65 -9.08
C SER A 90 17.62 -7.11 -8.08
N TYR A 91 17.25 -8.39 -8.13
CA TYR A 91 16.38 -8.99 -7.13
C TYR A 91 16.87 -8.74 -5.69
N SER A 92 18.18 -8.89 -5.44
CA SER A 92 18.76 -8.70 -4.10
C SER A 92 18.57 -7.28 -3.56
N SER A 93 18.73 -6.27 -4.42
CA SER A 93 18.50 -4.87 -4.06
C SER A 93 17.02 -4.64 -3.77
N ILE A 94 16.15 -5.00 -4.72
CA ILE A 94 14.69 -4.84 -4.59
C ILE A 94 14.14 -5.56 -3.35
N ALA A 95 14.56 -6.80 -3.11
CA ALA A 95 14.13 -7.59 -1.95
C ALA A 95 14.57 -6.97 -0.62
N THR A 96 15.70 -6.25 -0.59
CA THR A 96 16.15 -5.55 0.62
C THR A 96 15.21 -4.41 0.98
N HIS A 97 14.85 -3.57 0.01
CA HIS A 97 13.86 -2.51 0.20
C HIS A 97 12.47 -3.11 0.54
N TRP A 98 12.04 -4.12 -0.21
CA TRP A 98 10.73 -4.74 0.00
C TRP A 98 10.55 -5.33 1.40
N ARG A 99 11.60 -5.90 1.98
CA ARG A 99 11.57 -6.41 3.36
C ARG A 99 11.28 -5.30 4.38
N ALA A 100 11.88 -4.12 4.24
CA ALA A 100 11.58 -2.99 5.12
C ALA A 100 10.11 -2.55 5.01
N ALA A 101 9.56 -2.61 3.80
CA ALA A 101 8.14 -2.38 3.57
C ALA A 101 7.23 -3.42 4.24
N VAL A 102 7.59 -4.71 4.17
CA VAL A 102 6.88 -5.81 4.85
C VAL A 102 6.92 -5.66 6.37
N ASP A 103 8.08 -5.32 6.93
CA ASP A 103 8.25 -5.10 8.37
C ASP A 103 7.36 -3.95 8.87
N LEU A 104 7.28 -2.85 8.11
CA LEU A 104 6.35 -1.76 8.41
C LEU A 104 4.89 -2.20 8.31
N ALA A 105 4.52 -2.95 7.27
CA ALA A 105 3.15 -3.43 7.09
C ALA A 105 2.70 -4.30 8.28
N GLN A 106 3.59 -5.16 8.78
CA GLN A 106 3.35 -5.94 9.99
C GLN A 106 3.16 -5.05 11.23
N ARG A 107 3.99 -4.02 11.40
CA ARG A 107 3.85 -3.06 12.51
C ARG A 107 2.54 -2.29 12.44
N ILE A 108 2.08 -1.88 11.25
CA ILE A 108 0.77 -1.23 11.06
C ILE A 108 -0.35 -2.20 11.47
N ARG A 109 -0.30 -3.46 11.01
CA ARG A 109 -1.30 -4.48 11.34
C ARG A 109 -1.40 -4.76 12.84
N LEU A 110 -0.28 -4.70 13.56
CA LEU A 110 -0.22 -4.91 15.01
C LEU A 110 -0.47 -3.64 15.83
N SER A 111 -0.69 -2.49 15.19
CA SER A 111 -0.96 -1.23 15.86
C SER A 111 -2.44 -1.05 16.20
N ASP A 112 -2.73 -0.17 17.16
CA ASP A 112 -4.10 0.26 17.48
C ASP A 112 -4.60 1.42 16.59
N LEU A 113 -3.94 1.67 15.47
CA LEU A 113 -4.34 2.70 14.53
C LEU A 113 -5.75 2.40 14.00
N ARG A 114 -6.57 3.45 13.88
CA ARG A 114 -7.93 3.35 13.33
C ARG A 114 -8.01 3.94 11.94
N TYR A 115 -8.69 3.28 11.04
CA TYR A 115 -8.93 3.81 9.71
C TYR A 115 -9.73 5.12 9.79
N SER A 116 -9.25 6.14 9.09
CA SER A 116 -9.93 7.41 8.89
C SER A 116 -9.68 7.89 7.47
N PHE A 117 -10.77 8.10 6.75
CA PHE A 117 -10.76 8.58 5.37
C PHE A 117 -9.95 9.87 5.18
N TRP A 118 -9.99 10.79 6.14
CA TRP A 118 -9.33 12.09 6.03
C TRP A 118 -7.91 12.12 6.59
N PHE A 119 -7.57 11.15 7.45
CA PHE A 119 -6.34 11.18 8.25
C PHE A 119 -5.40 10.03 7.94
N GLN A 120 -5.81 8.79 8.25
CA GLN A 120 -4.95 7.62 8.11
C GLN A 120 -5.73 6.47 7.48
N ASN A 121 -5.37 6.15 6.25
CA ASN A 121 -6.06 5.24 5.35
C ASN A 121 -5.04 4.53 4.44
N SER A 122 -5.50 3.92 3.35
CA SER A 122 -4.63 3.29 2.35
C SER A 122 -3.52 4.19 1.83
N ASN A 123 -3.80 5.46 1.59
CA ASN A 123 -2.85 6.43 1.06
C ASN A 123 -1.72 6.76 2.05
N SER A 124 -2.04 6.86 3.35
CA SER A 124 -1.01 7.00 4.39
C SER A 124 -0.18 5.73 4.54
N VAL A 125 -0.78 4.54 4.36
CA VAL A 125 -0.04 3.28 4.38
C VAL A 125 0.94 3.22 3.21
N ALA A 126 0.50 3.48 1.98
CA ALA A 126 1.38 3.46 0.81
C ALA A 126 2.54 4.45 0.93
N SER A 127 2.28 5.65 1.45
CA SER A 127 3.31 6.67 1.66
C SER A 127 4.31 6.25 2.74
N ALA A 128 3.83 5.78 3.90
CA ALA A 128 4.69 5.31 4.98
C ALA A 128 5.52 4.07 4.59
N VAL A 129 4.92 3.13 3.85
CA VAL A 129 5.63 1.95 3.31
C VAL A 129 6.72 2.36 2.34
N THR A 130 6.46 3.34 1.47
CA THR A 130 7.47 3.89 0.56
C THR A 130 8.61 4.55 1.32
N GLU A 131 8.30 5.35 2.34
CA GLU A 131 9.30 6.00 3.20
C GLU A 131 10.13 5.00 4.00
N ALA A 132 9.55 3.89 4.46
CA ALA A 132 10.28 2.82 5.17
C ALA A 132 11.28 2.08 4.27
N MET A 133 11.10 2.14 2.96
CA MET A 133 12.08 1.67 1.99
C MET A 133 13.17 2.71 1.69
N GLU A 134 13.18 3.85 2.38
CA GLU A 134 14.06 5.00 2.09
C GLU A 134 13.81 5.62 0.71
N LEU A 135 12.58 5.46 0.19
CA LEU A 135 12.14 6.00 -1.10
C LEU A 135 11.18 7.18 -0.87
N THR A 136 11.06 8.05 -1.88
CA THR A 136 10.17 9.20 -1.81
C THR A 136 8.85 8.88 -2.52
N PRO A 137 7.68 9.00 -1.86
CA PRO A 137 6.39 8.92 -2.53
C PRO A 137 6.28 9.94 -3.69
N PRO A 138 5.73 9.56 -4.85
CA PRO A 138 5.65 10.48 -5.99
C PRO A 138 4.66 11.61 -5.69
N SER A 139 5.12 12.85 -5.84
CA SER A 139 4.31 14.06 -5.58
C SER A 139 3.04 14.15 -6.44
N SER A 140 3.02 13.46 -7.58
CA SER A 140 1.84 13.33 -8.45
C SER A 140 0.70 12.54 -7.79
N ALA A 141 1.01 11.59 -6.91
CA ALA A 141 0.06 10.68 -6.27
C ALA A 141 -0.16 10.98 -4.77
N VAL A 142 0.48 12.01 -4.22
CA VAL A 142 0.34 12.47 -2.84
C VAL A 142 -0.34 13.85 -2.81
N GLY A 143 -1.18 14.09 -1.79
CA GLY A 143 -1.76 15.40 -1.54
C GLY A 143 -3.13 15.35 -0.88
N ARG A 144 -3.53 16.48 -0.26
CA ARG A 144 -4.78 16.58 0.53
C ARG A 144 -6.05 16.30 -0.28
N VAL A 145 -6.06 16.68 -1.55
CA VAL A 145 -7.22 16.56 -2.45
C VAL A 145 -7.14 15.29 -3.30
N LYS A 146 -5.96 14.98 -3.85
CA LYS A 146 -5.75 13.82 -4.73
C LYS A 146 -5.84 12.50 -3.97
N ALA A 147 -5.09 12.42 -2.87
CA ALA A 147 -4.97 11.22 -2.05
C ALA A 147 -5.03 11.59 -0.56
N PRO A 148 -6.20 11.95 -0.01
CA PRO A 148 -6.39 12.22 1.41
C PRO A 148 -5.66 11.19 2.28
N GLY A 149 -4.94 11.64 3.32
CA GLY A 149 -4.11 10.79 4.20
C GLY A 149 -2.65 10.60 3.75
N SER A 150 -2.33 10.65 2.46
CA SER A 150 -0.95 10.42 1.95
C SER A 150 0.13 11.34 2.51
N TYR A 151 -0.24 12.58 2.88
CA TYR A 151 0.67 13.59 3.40
C TYR A 151 0.89 13.48 4.92
N ARG A 152 0.26 12.50 5.58
CA ARG A 152 0.36 12.31 7.03
C ARG A 152 1.27 11.15 7.34
N ARG A 153 2.20 11.39 8.27
CA ARG A 153 3.02 10.35 8.85
C ARG A 153 2.18 9.45 9.74
N LEU A 154 2.25 8.14 9.54
CA LEU A 154 1.69 7.18 10.48
C LEU A 154 2.54 7.18 11.75
N VAL A 155 1.92 7.51 12.88
CA VAL A 155 2.55 7.43 14.19
C VAL A 155 2.32 6.03 14.72
N LEU A 156 3.29 5.15 14.50
CA LEU A 156 3.28 3.82 15.10
C LEU A 156 3.79 3.92 16.53
N ASN A 157 3.13 3.24 17.46
CA ASN A 157 3.67 3.06 18.80
C ASN A 157 5.09 2.46 18.69
N ALA A 158 5.99 2.89 19.58
CA ALA A 158 7.29 2.24 19.69
C ALA A 158 7.06 0.76 20.03
N ALA A 159 7.73 -0.13 19.28
CA ALA A 159 7.72 -1.56 19.55
C ALA A 159 8.54 -1.87 20.80
#